data_AF-A0A2J8LAX4-F1
#
_entry.id   AF-A0A2J8LAX4-F1
#
_cell.length_a   1.000
_cell.length_b   1.000
_cell.length_c   1.000
_cell.angle_alpha   90.00
_cell.angle_beta   90.00
_cell.angle_gamma   90.00
#
_symmetry.space_group_name_H-M   'P 1'
#
loop_
_entity.id
_entity.type
_entity.pdbx_description
1 polymer ?
#
loop_
_entity_poly.entity_id
_entity_poly.type
_entity_poly.pdbx_seq_one_letter_code
_entity_poly.pdbx_strand_id
1 'polypeptide(L)'
;MSFRDLRNFTEMMRALGYPRHISMENFRTPNFGLVSEVLLWLVKRYEPQTDIPPDVDTEQDRVFFIKAIAQFMIADLKAARQLASEITSKGASLYDLLGMEVELREMRAEAIARPLEINETEKVMRIAIKEILTQVQKTKDLLNNVASDEANLEAKIEKRKLELERNRKRLETLQSVRPCFMDEYEKTEEELQKQYDTYLE
;
A
#
# COMPACT_ATOMS: atom_id res chain seq x y z
N MET A 1 -17.28 -47.53 -12.49
CA MET A 1 -16.24 -47.74 -11.45
C MET A 1 -15.88 -49.21 -11.45
N SER A 2 -14.61 -49.56 -11.20
CA SER A 2 -14.25 -50.98 -11.07
C SER A 2 -14.78 -51.55 -9.74
N PHE A 3 -14.85 -52.88 -9.66
CA PHE A 3 -15.21 -53.57 -8.41
C PHE A 3 -14.26 -53.20 -7.25
N ARG A 4 -12.97 -53.00 -7.56
CA ARG A 4 -11.96 -52.59 -6.58
C ARG A 4 -12.23 -51.19 -6.05
N ASP A 5 -12.60 -50.24 -6.92
CA ASP A 5 -12.86 -48.85 -6.51
C ASP A 5 -14.08 -48.76 -5.59
N LEU A 6 -15.15 -49.48 -5.92
CA LEU A 6 -16.37 -49.51 -5.10
C LEU A 6 -16.11 -50.16 -3.74
N ARG A 7 -15.36 -51.26 -3.69
CA ARG A 7 -14.97 -51.88 -2.42
C ARG A 7 -14.14 -50.91 -1.56
N ASN A 8 -13.11 -50.30 -2.13
CA ASN A 8 -12.28 -49.33 -1.43
C ASN A 8 -13.12 -48.16 -0.89
N PHE A 9 -14.02 -47.62 -1.72
CA PHE A 9 -14.94 -46.57 -1.31
C PHE A 9 -15.82 -46.99 -0.12
N THR A 10 -16.43 -48.19 -0.17
CA THR A 10 -17.25 -48.69 0.95
C THR A 10 -16.46 -48.84 2.25
N GLU A 11 -15.21 -49.33 2.16
CA GLU A 11 -14.32 -49.48 3.33
C GLU A 11 -13.90 -48.10 3.88
N MET A 12 -13.57 -47.14 3.02
CA MET A 12 -13.22 -45.77 3.41
C MET A 12 -14.37 -45.06 4.11
N MET A 13 -15.58 -45.10 3.55
CA MET A 13 -16.76 -44.45 4.17
C MET A 13 -17.08 -45.07 5.53
N ARG A 14 -16.89 -46.38 5.69
CA ARG A 14 -17.02 -47.05 6.99
C ARG A 14 -15.95 -46.60 7.98
N ALA A 15 -14.68 -46.52 7.56
CA ALA A 15 -13.59 -46.06 8.42
C ALA A 15 -13.76 -44.60 8.86
N LEU A 16 -14.33 -43.77 7.99
CA LEU A 16 -14.73 -42.41 8.35
C LEU A 16 -15.95 -42.41 9.30
N GLY A 17 -16.72 -43.48 9.44
CA GLY A 17 -17.89 -43.52 10.30
C GLY A 17 -19.13 -42.90 9.67
N TYR A 18 -19.29 -43.03 8.35
CA TYR A 18 -20.52 -42.67 7.67
C TYR A 18 -21.70 -43.51 8.22
N PRO A 19 -22.81 -42.89 8.63
CA PRO A 19 -23.85 -43.56 9.43
C PRO A 19 -24.66 -44.60 8.65
N ARG A 20 -24.74 -44.50 7.32
CA ARG A 20 -25.52 -45.41 6.47
C ARG A 20 -24.63 -46.52 5.91
N HIS A 21 -25.11 -47.76 5.96
CA HIS A 21 -24.40 -48.88 5.35
C HIS A 21 -24.41 -48.76 3.81
N ILE A 22 -23.22 -48.66 3.21
CA ILE A 22 -23.01 -48.68 1.75
C ILE A 22 -22.56 -50.08 1.34
N SER A 23 -23.29 -50.70 0.41
CA SER A 23 -22.94 -51.98 -0.19
C SER A 23 -22.64 -51.84 -1.68
N MET A 24 -21.98 -52.85 -2.24
CA MET A 24 -21.76 -52.95 -3.69
C MET A 24 -23.06 -53.00 -4.49
N GLU A 25 -24.15 -53.53 -3.90
CA GLU A 25 -25.44 -53.63 -4.59
C GLU A 25 -26.06 -52.27 -4.87
N ASN A 26 -25.75 -51.26 -4.04
CA ASN A 26 -26.27 -49.90 -4.20
C ASN A 26 -25.80 -49.23 -5.49
N PHE A 27 -24.79 -49.78 -6.17
CA PHE A 27 -24.21 -49.24 -7.40
C PHE A 27 -24.37 -50.18 -8.61
N ARG A 28 -25.23 -51.21 -8.52
CA ARG A 28 -25.59 -52.04 -9.69
C ARG A 28 -26.26 -51.20 -10.79
N THR A 29 -26.98 -50.16 -10.39
CA THR A 29 -27.51 -49.10 -11.26
C THR A 29 -26.99 -47.74 -10.80
N PRO A 30 -26.98 -46.71 -11.66
CA PRO A 30 -26.63 -45.35 -11.25
C PRO A 30 -27.48 -44.89 -10.07
N ASN A 31 -26.82 -44.49 -8.97
CA ASN A 31 -27.48 -44.11 -7.71
C ASN A 31 -27.00 -42.73 -7.25
N PHE A 32 -27.49 -41.69 -7.93
CA PHE A 32 -27.08 -40.32 -7.65
C PHE A 32 -27.45 -39.88 -6.23
N GLY A 33 -28.63 -40.27 -5.72
CA GLY A 33 -29.09 -39.88 -4.39
C GLY A 33 -28.15 -40.35 -3.27
N LEU A 34 -27.61 -41.57 -3.37
CA LEU A 34 -26.60 -42.03 -2.42
C LEU A 34 -25.29 -41.25 -2.56
N VAL A 35 -24.86 -40.95 -3.80
CA VAL A 35 -23.63 -40.18 -4.04
C VAL A 35 -23.76 -38.76 -3.51
N SER A 36 -24.89 -38.08 -3.73
CA SER A 36 -25.12 -36.73 -3.21
C SER A 36 -25.21 -36.70 -1.69
N GLU A 37 -25.87 -37.68 -1.07
CA GLU A 37 -25.91 -37.83 0.39
C GLU A 37 -24.49 -37.98 0.97
N VAL A 38 -23.67 -38.85 0.37
CA VAL A 38 -22.29 -39.06 0.80
C VAL A 38 -21.45 -37.79 0.62
N LEU A 39 -21.54 -37.12 -0.53
CA LEU A 39 -20.79 -35.89 -0.80
C LEU A 39 -21.17 -34.78 0.18
N LEU A 40 -22.46 -34.58 0.44
CA LEU A 40 -22.93 -33.58 1.40
C LEU A 40 -22.46 -33.92 2.82
N TRP A 41 -22.51 -35.20 3.21
CA TRP A 41 -22.02 -35.64 4.51
C TRP A 41 -20.52 -35.39 4.66
N LEU A 42 -19.73 -35.69 3.63
CA LEU A 42 -18.29 -35.43 3.65
C LEU A 42 -18.01 -33.93 3.85
N VAL A 43 -18.70 -33.07 3.10
CA VAL A 43 -18.55 -31.61 3.24
C VAL A 43 -18.94 -31.13 4.64
N LYS A 44 -20.12 -31.53 5.15
CA LYS A 44 -20.58 -31.13 6.49
C LYS A 44 -19.72 -31.69 7.62
N ARG A 45 -18.99 -32.77 7.38
CA ARG A 45 -18.00 -33.29 8.34
C ARG A 45 -16.78 -32.38 8.44
N TYR A 46 -16.35 -31.77 7.33
CA TYR A 46 -15.26 -30.80 7.32
C TYR A 46 -15.71 -29.44 7.86
N GLU A 47 -16.84 -28.94 7.38
CA GLU A 47 -17.38 -27.62 7.74
C GLU A 47 -18.89 -27.75 8.05
N PRO A 48 -19.28 -27.88 9.34
CA PRO A 48 -20.67 -28.16 9.73
C PRO A 48 -21.69 -27.11 9.31
N GLN A 49 -21.24 -25.87 9.10
CA GLN A 49 -22.08 -24.71 8.75
C GLN A 49 -22.20 -24.46 7.24
N THR A 50 -21.68 -25.37 6.40
CA THR A 50 -21.77 -25.19 4.94
C THR A 50 -23.20 -25.19 4.44
N ASP A 51 -23.55 -24.13 3.72
CA ASP A 51 -24.85 -23.92 3.08
C ASP A 51 -24.82 -24.41 1.62
N ILE A 52 -24.82 -25.73 1.44
CA ILE A 52 -25.00 -26.37 0.13
C ILE A 52 -26.45 -26.84 0.01
N PRO A 53 -27.20 -26.36 -0.99
CA PRO A 53 -28.57 -26.81 -1.23
C PRO A 53 -28.62 -28.33 -1.39
N PRO A 54 -29.47 -29.04 -0.63
CA PRO A 54 -29.52 -30.50 -0.65
C PRO A 54 -30.34 -31.05 -1.81
N ASP A 55 -31.09 -30.19 -2.51
CA ASP A 55 -32.04 -30.59 -3.54
C ASP A 55 -31.32 -31.14 -4.78
N VAL A 56 -31.74 -32.32 -5.22
CA VAL A 56 -31.12 -33.07 -6.33
C VAL A 56 -32.18 -33.74 -7.21
N ASP A 57 -33.41 -33.24 -7.15
CA ASP A 57 -34.59 -33.83 -7.77
C ASP A 57 -34.55 -33.69 -9.29
N THR A 58 -34.18 -32.50 -9.80
CA THR A 58 -34.01 -32.27 -11.23
C THR A 58 -32.55 -32.40 -11.67
N GLU A 59 -32.32 -32.62 -12.97
CA GLU A 59 -30.96 -32.62 -13.53
C GLU A 59 -30.23 -31.30 -13.27
N GLN A 60 -30.95 -30.18 -13.31
CA GLN A 60 -30.39 -28.85 -13.11
C GLN A 60 -29.93 -28.66 -11.66
N ASP A 61 -30.70 -29.16 -10.69
CA ASP A 61 -30.33 -29.15 -9.27
C ASP A 61 -29.09 -30.01 -9.02
N ARG A 62 -29.01 -31.19 -9.66
CA ARG A 62 -27.83 -32.07 -9.58
C ARG A 62 -26.57 -31.38 -10.09
N VAL A 63 -26.67 -30.66 -11.21
CA VAL A 63 -25.54 -29.91 -11.77
C VAL A 63 -25.12 -28.79 -10.81
N PHE A 64 -26.08 -28.07 -10.22
CA PHE A 64 -25.79 -27.04 -9.23
C PHE A 64 -25.10 -27.63 -7.98
N PHE A 65 -25.65 -28.71 -7.44
CA PHE A 65 -25.11 -29.43 -6.28
C PHE A 65 -23.65 -29.84 -6.50
N ILE A 66 -23.33 -30.51 -7.62
CA ILE A 66 -21.97 -30.96 -7.91
C ILE A 66 -21.00 -29.78 -8.05
N LYS A 67 -21.43 -28.67 -8.66
CA LYS A 67 -20.61 -27.45 -8.75
C LYS A 67 -20.31 -26.88 -7.37
N ALA A 68 -21.30 -26.80 -6.50
CA ALA A 68 -21.14 -26.28 -5.15
C ALA A 68 -20.16 -27.14 -4.31
N ILE A 69 -20.32 -28.47 -4.34
CA ILE A 69 -19.41 -29.42 -3.67
C ILE A 69 -17.98 -29.25 -4.19
N ALA A 70 -17.80 -29.22 -5.52
CA ALA A 70 -16.47 -29.10 -6.12
C ALA A 70 -15.78 -27.79 -5.75
N GLN A 71 -16.52 -26.68 -5.76
CA GLN A 71 -15.99 -25.36 -5.36
C GLN A 71 -15.55 -25.35 -3.91
N PHE A 72 -16.36 -25.92 -3.00
CA PHE A 72 -16.02 -26.07 -1.59
C PHE A 72 -14.72 -26.87 -1.41
N MET A 73 -14.65 -28.07 -1.98
CA MET A 73 -13.48 -28.95 -1.81
C MET A 73 -12.19 -28.33 -2.37
N ILE A 74 -12.26 -27.54 -3.44
CA ILE A 74 -11.09 -26.84 -4.02
C ILE A 74 -10.60 -25.74 -3.08
N ALA A 75 -11.49 -24.98 -2.45
CA ALA A 75 -11.11 -23.91 -1.52
C ALA A 75 -10.38 -24.49 -0.30
N ASP A 76 -10.93 -25.55 0.30
CA ASP A 76 -10.34 -26.21 1.46
C ASP A 76 -9.00 -26.88 1.16
N LEU A 77 -8.86 -27.53 -0.01
CA LEU A 77 -7.60 -28.13 -0.40
C LEU A 77 -6.48 -27.08 -0.50
N LYS A 78 -6.80 -25.87 -0.97
CA LYS A 78 -5.84 -24.77 -1.01
C LYS A 78 -5.45 -24.32 0.40
N ALA A 79 -6.42 -24.16 1.30
CA ALA A 79 -6.17 -23.79 2.69
C ALA A 79 -5.32 -24.84 3.41
N ALA A 80 -5.63 -26.13 3.26
CA ALA A 80 -4.87 -27.22 3.84
C ALA A 80 -3.43 -27.26 3.32
N ARG A 81 -3.22 -27.08 2.01
CA ARG A 81 -1.87 -27.00 1.42
C ARG A 81 -1.08 -25.80 1.96
N GLN A 82 -1.74 -24.66 2.12
CA GLN A 82 -1.12 -23.46 2.68
C GLN A 82 -0.68 -23.70 4.13
N LEU A 83 -1.56 -24.24 4.97
CA LEU A 83 -1.24 -24.57 6.36
C LEU A 83 -0.09 -25.60 6.47
N ALA A 84 -0.07 -26.63 5.62
CA ALA A 84 1.01 -27.61 5.61
C ALA A 84 2.38 -26.97 5.26
N SER A 85 2.38 -26.02 4.31
CA SER A 85 3.57 -25.23 3.97
C SER A 85 4.03 -24.36 5.15
N GLU A 86 3.09 -23.70 5.83
CA GLU A 86 3.38 -22.87 7.00
C GLU A 86 3.93 -23.68 8.17
N ILE A 87 3.38 -24.87 8.45
CA ILE A 87 3.88 -25.76 9.50
C ILE A 87 5.34 -26.12 9.22
N THR A 88 5.66 -26.46 7.97
CA THR A 88 7.02 -26.82 7.56
C THR A 88 7.98 -25.62 7.73
N SER A 89 7.57 -24.45 7.25
CA SER A 89 8.35 -23.21 7.37
C SER A 89 8.60 -22.83 8.83
N LYS A 90 7.54 -22.78 9.64
CA LYS A 90 7.64 -22.47 11.08
C LYS A 90 8.46 -23.51 11.83
N GLY A 91 8.35 -24.78 11.47
CA GLY A 91 9.15 -25.86 12.05
C GLY A 91 10.65 -25.65 11.80
N ALA A 92 11.02 -25.28 10.57
CA ALA A 92 12.41 -24.96 10.22
C ALA A 92 12.90 -23.72 11.00
N SER A 93 12.13 -22.63 11.01
CA SER A 93 12.51 -21.44 11.78
C SER A 93 12.65 -21.72 13.27
N LEU A 94 11.77 -22.54 13.85
CA LEU A 94 11.87 -22.91 15.26
C LEU A 94 13.12 -23.75 15.54
N TYR A 95 13.46 -24.69 14.65
CA TYR A 95 14.67 -25.50 14.77
C TYR A 95 15.93 -24.61 14.81
N ASP A 96 16.03 -23.66 13.87
CA ASP A 96 17.16 -22.73 13.80
C ASP A 96 17.25 -21.86 15.06
N LEU A 97 16.12 -21.30 15.52
CA LEU A 97 16.06 -20.47 16.73
C LEU A 97 16.44 -21.26 17.99
N LEU A 98 15.96 -22.49 18.14
CA LEU A 98 16.32 -23.35 19.27
C LEU A 98 17.80 -23.75 19.23
N GLY A 99 18.37 -23.92 18.03
CA GLY A 99 19.80 -24.16 17.86
C GLY A 99 20.67 -23.04 18.44
N MET A 100 20.17 -21.79 18.41
CA MET A 100 20.87 -20.63 18.96
C MET A 100 20.65 -20.44 20.47
N GLU A 101 19.73 -21.15 21.11
CA GLU A 101 19.34 -20.86 22.51
C GLU A 101 20.50 -20.99 23.49
N VAL A 102 21.44 -21.92 23.26
CA VAL A 102 22.61 -22.10 24.15
C VAL A 102 23.47 -20.83 24.15
N GLU A 103 23.84 -20.33 22.98
CA GLU A 103 24.62 -19.09 22.83
C GLU A 103 23.85 -17.86 23.33
N LEU A 104 22.57 -17.75 22.96
CA LEU A 104 21.70 -16.65 23.41
C LEU A 104 21.56 -16.62 24.93
N ARG A 105 21.48 -17.79 25.57
CA ARG A 105 21.41 -17.90 27.03
C ARG A 105 22.68 -17.42 27.70
N GLU A 106 23.84 -17.78 27.18
CA GLU A 106 25.14 -17.31 27.70
C GLU A 106 25.27 -15.79 27.56
N MET A 107 25.02 -15.25 26.35
CA MET A 107 25.05 -13.80 26.12
C MET A 107 24.08 -13.04 27.03
N ARG A 108 22.88 -13.59 27.24
CA ARG A 108 21.88 -13.01 28.15
C ARG A 108 22.36 -13.03 29.59
N ALA A 109 22.96 -14.13 30.05
CA ALA A 109 23.52 -14.21 31.40
C ALA A 109 24.67 -13.22 31.61
N GLU A 110 25.56 -13.08 30.63
CA GLU A 110 26.66 -12.11 30.66
C GLU A 110 26.14 -10.66 30.71
N ALA A 111 25.18 -10.32 29.84
CA ALA A 111 24.59 -8.99 29.81
C ALA A 111 23.88 -8.63 31.12
N ILE A 112 23.20 -9.59 31.76
CA ILE A 112 22.55 -9.41 33.06
C ILE A 112 23.58 -9.31 34.19
N ALA A 113 24.66 -10.09 34.13
CA ALA A 113 25.72 -10.08 35.14
C ALA A 113 26.55 -8.80 35.10
N ARG A 114 26.54 -8.07 33.98
CA ARG A 114 27.26 -6.81 33.85
C ARG A 114 26.70 -5.79 34.86
N PRO A 115 27.53 -5.26 35.77
CA PRO A 115 27.09 -4.22 36.68
C PRO A 115 26.57 -3.04 35.86
N LEU A 116 25.34 -2.60 36.14
CA LEU A 116 24.81 -1.42 35.50
C LEU A 116 25.68 -0.23 35.89
N GLU A 117 26.43 0.33 34.94
CA GLU A 117 27.16 1.59 35.12
C GLU A 117 26.17 2.76 35.07
N ILE A 118 25.22 2.78 36.02
CA ILE A 118 24.16 3.79 36.11
C ILE A 118 24.76 5.20 36.13
N ASN A 119 25.89 5.37 36.83
CA ASN A 119 26.58 6.65 36.93
C ASN A 119 27.16 7.11 35.58
N GLU A 120 27.79 6.22 34.80
CA GLU A 120 28.34 6.59 33.49
C GLU A 120 27.20 6.81 32.47
N THR A 121 26.15 5.99 32.56
CA THR A 121 24.93 6.16 31.75
C THR A 121 24.27 7.51 32.02
N GLU A 122 24.11 7.90 33.29
CA GLU A 122 23.58 9.19 33.70
C GLU A 122 24.46 10.34 33.20
N LYS A 123 25.79 10.20 33.31
CA LYS A 123 26.74 11.21 32.83
C LYS A 123 26.65 11.40 31.32
N VAL A 124 26.63 10.33 30.53
CA VAL A 124 26.45 10.39 29.07
C VAL A 124 25.10 11.03 28.72
N MET A 125 24.03 10.66 29.43
CA MET A 125 22.70 11.24 29.26
C MET A 125 22.71 12.77 29.52
N ARG A 126 23.39 13.21 30.58
CA ARG A 126 23.54 14.65 30.91
C ARG A 126 24.33 15.41 29.84
N ILE A 127 25.36 14.80 29.26
CA ILE A 127 26.13 15.39 28.15
C ILE A 127 25.23 15.55 26.91
N ALA A 128 24.50 14.50 26.53
CA ALA A 128 23.60 14.54 25.38
C ALA A 128 22.50 15.61 25.53
N ILE A 129 21.90 15.73 26.72
CA ILE A 129 20.94 16.80 27.03
C ILE A 129 21.57 18.19 26.81
N LYS A 130 22.80 18.39 27.31
CA LYS A 130 23.50 19.68 27.17
C LYS A 130 23.80 20.02 25.71
N GLU A 131 24.18 19.04 24.91
CA GLU A 131 24.42 19.21 23.47
C GLU A 131 23.13 19.60 22.73
N ILE A 132 22.03 18.89 23.01
CA ILE A 132 20.73 19.19 22.41
C ILE A 132 20.27 20.60 22.79
N LEU A 133 20.39 20.99 24.07
CA LEU A 133 20.03 22.35 24.50
C LEU A 133 20.86 23.41 23.78
N THR A 134 22.15 23.15 23.57
CA THR A 134 23.03 24.05 22.83
C THR A 134 22.60 24.15 21.36
N GLN A 135 22.22 23.04 20.74
CA GLN A 135 21.74 23.01 19.36
C GLN A 135 20.41 23.76 19.21
N VAL A 136 19.47 23.57 20.14
CA VAL A 136 18.19 24.29 20.18
C VAL A 136 18.43 25.80 20.26
N GLN A 137 19.35 26.24 21.11
CA GLN A 137 19.67 27.66 21.23
C GLN A 137 20.26 28.21 19.93
N LYS A 138 21.20 27.51 19.29
CA LYS A 138 21.76 27.91 17.99
C LYS A 138 20.68 28.05 16.91
N THR A 139 19.74 27.09 16.83
CA THR A 139 18.64 27.14 15.87
C THR A 139 17.71 28.32 16.15
N LYS A 140 17.45 28.63 17.43
CA LYS A 140 16.65 29.80 17.82
C LYS A 140 17.31 31.11 17.40
N ASP A 141 18.62 31.24 17.57
CA ASP A 141 19.36 32.43 17.16
C ASP A 141 19.33 32.61 15.64
N LEU A 142 19.47 31.52 14.87
CA LEU A 142 19.31 31.55 13.40
C LEU A 142 17.92 32.00 12.97
N LEU A 143 16.87 31.51 13.62
CA LEU A 143 15.48 31.90 13.34
C LEU A 143 15.26 33.40 13.53
N ASN A 144 15.81 33.97 14.61
CA ASN A 144 15.71 35.41 14.87
C ASN A 144 16.39 36.24 13.77
N ASN A 145 17.54 35.77 13.28
CA ASN A 145 18.24 36.45 12.19
C ASN A 145 17.42 36.41 10.88
N VAL A 146 16.85 35.25 10.53
CA VAL A 146 15.99 35.11 9.34
C VAL A 146 14.78 36.04 9.43
N ALA A 147 14.12 36.11 10.59
CA ALA A 147 12.99 37.02 10.78
C ALA A 147 13.38 38.50 10.57
N SER A 148 14.57 38.90 11.01
CA SER A 148 15.09 40.24 10.76
C SER A 148 15.38 40.49 9.27
N ASP A 149 15.96 39.50 8.58
CA ASP A 149 16.27 39.61 7.16
C ASP A 149 15.01 39.67 6.29
N GLU A 150 13.99 38.87 6.64
CA GLU A 150 12.68 38.88 5.99
C GLU A 150 12.02 40.27 6.13
N ALA A 151 11.95 40.83 7.34
CA ALA A 151 11.40 42.16 7.56
C ALA A 151 12.14 43.26 6.76
N ASN A 152 13.47 43.16 6.67
CA ASN A 152 14.29 44.07 5.88
C ASN A 152 14.01 43.95 4.37
N LEU A 153 13.82 42.74 3.86
CA LEU A 153 13.50 42.49 2.45
C LEU A 153 12.09 42.93 2.11
N GLU A 154 11.11 42.67 2.98
CA GLU A 154 9.72 43.12 2.82
C GLU A 154 9.66 44.65 2.65
N ALA A 155 10.37 45.39 3.53
CA ALA A 155 10.46 46.84 3.45
C ALA A 155 11.09 47.33 2.12
N LYS A 156 12.12 46.65 1.63
CA LYS A 156 12.74 46.97 0.33
C LYS A 156 11.80 46.67 -0.83
N ILE A 157 11.07 45.56 -0.80
CA ILE A 157 10.10 45.16 -1.82
C ILE A 157 8.98 46.20 -1.90
N GLU A 158 8.39 46.59 -0.77
CA GLU A 158 7.33 47.60 -0.75
C GLU A 158 7.78 48.96 -1.28
N LYS A 159 8.98 49.42 -0.89
CA LYS A 159 9.55 50.64 -1.45
C LYS A 159 9.69 50.57 -2.98
N ARG A 160 10.18 49.43 -3.50
CA ARG A 160 10.33 49.22 -4.95
C ARG A 160 9.00 49.12 -5.68
N LYS A 161 7.98 48.50 -5.09
CA LYS A 161 6.62 48.45 -5.67
C LYS A 161 6.03 49.85 -5.82
N LEU A 162 6.16 50.69 -4.78
CA LEU A 162 5.68 52.08 -4.83
C LEU A 162 6.41 52.91 -5.89
N GLU A 163 7.73 52.79 -5.99
CA GLU A 163 8.53 53.44 -7.04
C GLU A 163 8.09 52.97 -8.45
N LEU A 164 7.90 51.67 -8.63
CA LEU A 164 7.45 51.08 -9.90
C LEU A 164 6.07 51.61 -10.29
N GLU A 165 5.13 51.65 -9.36
CA GLU A 165 3.77 52.13 -9.62
C GLU A 165 3.76 53.62 -10.01
N ARG A 166 4.57 54.44 -9.32
CA ARG A 166 4.75 55.85 -9.68
C ARG A 166 5.34 56.01 -11.09
N ASN A 167 6.35 55.22 -11.43
CA ASN A 167 6.97 55.26 -12.75
C ASN A 167 6.02 54.76 -13.85
N ARG A 168 5.22 53.73 -13.58
CA ARG A 168 4.18 53.25 -14.50
C ARG A 168 3.14 54.33 -14.79
N LYS A 169 2.59 54.98 -13.75
CA LYS A 169 1.64 56.10 -13.93
C LYS A 169 2.26 57.25 -14.73
N ARG A 170 3.54 57.56 -14.47
CA ARG A 170 4.28 58.59 -15.24
C ARG A 170 4.46 58.19 -16.71
N LEU A 171 4.80 56.93 -16.98
CA LEU A 171 4.95 56.42 -18.34
C LEU A 171 3.62 56.47 -19.10
N GLU A 172 2.54 56.03 -18.48
CA GLU A 172 1.19 56.07 -19.08
C GLU A 172 0.77 57.52 -19.41
N THR A 173 1.04 58.46 -18.49
CA THR A 173 0.80 59.88 -18.74
C THR A 173 1.60 60.38 -19.94
N LEU A 174 2.90 60.07 -20.02
CA LEU A 174 3.75 60.47 -21.15
C LEU A 174 3.30 59.83 -22.47
N GLN A 175 2.84 58.59 -22.46
CA GLN A 175 2.32 57.91 -23.65
C GLN A 175 1.00 58.49 -24.14
N SER A 176 0.17 59.03 -23.23
CA SER A 176 -1.12 59.64 -23.59
C SER A 176 -0.98 61.00 -24.27
N VAL A 177 0.16 61.67 -24.14
CA VAL A 177 0.40 63.01 -24.69
C VAL A 177 1.14 62.90 -26.02
N ARG A 178 0.53 63.39 -27.10
CA ARG A 178 1.20 63.58 -28.41
C ARG A 178 2.30 64.64 -28.27
N PRO A 179 3.58 64.32 -28.54
CA PRO A 179 4.65 65.31 -28.45
C PRO A 179 4.46 66.47 -29.44
N CYS A 180 4.76 67.70 -29.02
CA CYS A 180 4.51 68.91 -29.82
C CYS A 180 5.28 68.95 -31.16
N PHE A 181 6.41 68.24 -31.26
CA PHE A 181 7.21 68.15 -32.47
C PHE A 181 6.77 67.03 -33.42
N MET A 182 5.78 66.21 -33.05
CA MET A 182 5.32 65.10 -33.90
C MET A 182 4.76 65.60 -35.24
N ASP A 183 4.06 66.74 -35.23
CA ASP A 183 3.47 67.28 -36.45
C ASP A 183 4.56 67.77 -37.43
N GLU A 184 5.65 68.34 -36.91
CA GLU A 184 6.82 68.72 -37.73
C GLU A 184 7.56 67.48 -38.24
N TYR A 185 7.69 66.44 -37.41
CA TYR A 185 8.29 65.17 -37.78
C TYR A 185 7.51 64.48 -38.91
N GLU A 186 6.19 64.31 -38.77
CA GLU A 186 5.31 63.69 -39.78
C GLU A 186 5.36 64.46 -41.10
N LYS A 187 5.37 65.80 -41.04
CA LYS A 187 5.52 66.64 -42.23
C LYS A 187 6.87 66.45 -42.92
N THR A 188 7.95 66.39 -42.14
CA THR A 188 9.30 66.17 -42.68
C THR A 188 9.44 64.78 -43.27
N GLU A 189 8.80 63.77 -42.66
CA GLU A 189 8.76 62.39 -43.16
C GLU A 189 8.01 62.28 -44.49
N GLU A 190 6.86 62.94 -44.63
CA GLU A 190 6.15 63.04 -45.92
C GLU A 190 6.98 63.73 -47.00
N GLU A 191 7.67 64.82 -46.65
CA GLU A 191 8.51 65.56 -47.59
C GLU A 191 9.71 64.71 -48.03
N LEU A 192 10.32 63.97 -47.11
CA LEU A 192 11.37 62.99 -47.39
C LEU A 192 10.86 61.89 -48.33
N GLN A 193 9.66 61.35 -48.09
CA GLN A 193 9.07 60.32 -48.95
C GLN A 193 8.87 60.84 -50.38
N LYS A 194 8.34 62.06 -50.54
CA LYS A 194 8.18 62.70 -51.86
C LYS A 194 9.51 62.92 -52.57
N GLN A 195 10.53 63.36 -51.84
CA GLN A 195 11.87 63.52 -52.41
C GLN A 195 12.48 62.17 -52.81
N TYR A 196 12.24 61.12 -52.04
CA TYR A 196 12.69 59.77 -52.37
C TYR A 196 11.99 59.23 -53.62
N ASP A 197 10.68 59.41 -53.74
CA ASP A 197 9.92 59.02 -54.94
C ASP A 197 10.41 59.79 -56.17
N THR A 198 10.69 61.10 -56.04
CA THR A 198 11.25 61.94 -57.12
C THR A 198 12.67 61.50 -57.51
N TYR A 199 13.45 60.99 -56.56
CA TYR A 199 14.80 60.48 -56.83
C TYR A 199 14.79 59.13 -57.56
N LEU A 200 13.71 58.36 -57.42
CA LEU A 200 13.56 57.04 -58.05
C LEU A 200 12.85 57.07 -59.41
N GLU A 201 12.18 58.17 -59.78
CA GLU A 201 11.71 58.47 -61.15
C GLU A 201 12.86 58.93 -62.07
#